data_AF-A0A7M5TQ18-F1
#
_entry.id   AF-A0A7M5TQ18-F1
#
_cell.length_a   1.000
_cell.length_b   1.000
_cell.length_c   1.000
_cell.angle_alpha   90.00
_cell.angle_beta   90.00
_cell.angle_gamma   90.00
#
_symmetry.space_group_name_H-M   'P 1'
#
loop_
_entity.id
_entity.type
_entity.pdbx_description
1 polymer ?
#
loop_
_entity_poly.entity_id
_entity_poly.type
_entity_poly.pdbx_seq_one_letter_code
_entity_poly.pdbx_strand_id
1 'polypeptide(L)'
;DKSRKTKCFESFDEALERTQKETRRIELGLKRPKDHVGRLASYMCHWDQCYEAFCKIPLGAIVNLTDLGRDHELRTKQDIFPGNAGQVIRKFLEEEKGVNLDHYRILGDGRYVRKAKKR
;
A
#
# COMPACT_ATOMS: atom_id res chain seq x y z
N ASP A 1 14.10 -17.50 -36.06
CA ASP A 1 14.55 -16.68 -34.93
C ASP A 1 13.55 -16.73 -33.77
N LYS A 2 13.70 -17.68 -32.84
CA LYS A 2 12.82 -17.89 -31.66
C LYS A 2 13.61 -17.83 -30.33
N SER A 3 14.69 -17.05 -30.29
CA SER A 3 15.68 -17.06 -29.20
C SER A 3 15.62 -15.84 -28.27
N ARG A 4 14.47 -15.17 -28.16
CA ARG A 4 14.31 -14.04 -27.22
C ARG A 4 13.09 -14.22 -26.33
N LYS A 5 13.34 -14.75 -25.13
CA LYS A 5 12.76 -14.38 -23.82
C LYS A 5 12.72 -15.58 -22.87
N THR A 6 13.87 -16.21 -22.63
CA THR A 6 14.08 -16.90 -21.35
C THR A 6 14.24 -15.80 -20.30
N LYS A 7 13.13 -15.38 -19.69
CA LYS A 7 13.16 -14.47 -18.54
C LYS A 7 13.79 -15.26 -17.39
N CYS A 8 15.09 -15.07 -17.17
CA CYS A 8 15.73 -15.56 -15.96
C CYS A 8 15.08 -14.87 -14.76
N PHE A 9 14.47 -15.66 -13.88
CA PHE A 9 14.08 -15.18 -12.56
C PHE A 9 15.36 -14.88 -11.76
N GLU A 10 15.38 -13.80 -10.99
CA GLU A 10 16.48 -13.51 -10.06
C GLU A 10 16.66 -14.69 -9.09
N SER A 11 17.90 -15.04 -8.80
CA SER A 11 18.23 -16.04 -7.77
C SER A 11 17.93 -15.48 -6.37
N PHE A 12 17.79 -16.37 -5.38
CA PHE A 12 17.51 -15.97 -4.00
C PHE A 12 18.58 -15.02 -3.44
N ASP A 13 19.85 -15.32 -3.71
CA ASP A 13 20.98 -14.53 -3.24
C ASP A 13 21.01 -13.13 -3.87
N GLU A 14 20.70 -13.04 -5.17
CA GLU A 14 20.55 -11.75 -5.87
C GLU A 14 19.41 -10.90 -5.28
N ALA A 15 18.27 -11.53 -4.99
CA ALA A 15 17.13 -10.86 -4.35
C ALA A 15 17.47 -10.38 -2.92
N LEU A 16 18.23 -11.19 -2.16
CA LEU A 16 18.68 -10.87 -0.82
C LEU A 16 19.65 -9.69 -0.82
N GLU A 17 20.67 -9.72 -1.69
CA GLU A 17 21.63 -8.61 -1.82
C GLU A 17 20.94 -7.29 -2.19
N ARG A 18 20.01 -7.34 -3.15
CA ARG A 18 19.23 -6.16 -3.55
C ARG A 18 18.46 -5.59 -2.37
N THR A 19 17.83 -6.45 -1.59
CA THR A 19 17.07 -6.07 -0.40
C THR A 19 17.97 -5.45 0.66
N GLN A 20 19.11 -6.07 0.98
CA GLN A 20 20.06 -5.53 1.98
C GLN A 20 20.65 -4.18 1.57
N LYS A 21 21.00 -4.01 0.28
CA LYS A 21 21.44 -2.71 -0.26
C LYS A 21 20.36 -1.66 -0.13
N GLU A 22 19.10 -2.01 -0.37
CA GLU A 22 17.96 -1.10 -0.23
C GLU A 22 17.73 -0.71 1.25
N THR A 23 17.80 -1.66 2.18
CA THR A 23 17.69 -1.43 3.64
C THR A 23 18.79 -0.51 4.14
N ARG A 24 20.06 -0.75 3.80
CA ARG A 24 21.17 0.13 4.21
C ARG A 24 20.98 1.57 3.73
N ARG A 25 20.49 1.77 2.52
CA ARG A 25 20.20 3.13 2.02
C ARG A 25 19.08 3.81 2.81
N ILE A 26 18.11 3.05 3.31
CA ILE A 26 17.07 3.56 4.19
C ILE A 26 17.64 3.93 5.56
N GLU A 27 18.44 3.03 6.16
CA GLU A 27 19.10 3.26 7.46
C GLU A 27 20.03 4.48 7.44
N LEU A 28 20.76 4.67 6.34
CA LEU A 28 21.64 5.83 6.12
C LEU A 28 20.88 7.11 5.73
N GLY A 29 19.54 7.08 5.65
CA GLY A 29 18.72 8.23 5.27
C GLY A 29 18.81 8.64 3.79
N LEU A 30 19.56 7.90 2.97
CA LEU A 30 19.74 8.13 1.53
C LEU A 30 18.50 7.74 0.71
N LYS A 31 17.54 7.04 1.31
CA LYS A 31 16.28 6.64 0.70
C LYS A 31 15.18 6.62 1.76
N ARG A 32 13.97 7.08 1.43
CA ARG A 32 12.81 6.94 2.33
C ARG A 32 12.26 5.51 2.29
N PRO A 33 11.75 4.98 3.41
CA PRO A 33 11.02 3.71 3.41
C PRO A 33 9.86 3.76 2.41
N LYS A 34 9.60 2.64 1.72
CA LYS A 34 8.46 2.53 0.80
C LYS A 34 7.11 2.73 1.51
N ASP A 35 7.05 2.42 2.81
CA ASP A 35 5.85 2.54 3.62
C ASP A 35 5.64 3.94 4.23
N HIS A 36 6.37 4.95 3.74
CA HIS A 36 6.26 6.30 4.28
C HIS A 36 5.06 7.03 3.69
N VAL A 37 3.99 7.16 4.48
CA VAL A 37 2.75 7.86 4.11
C VAL A 37 2.89 9.39 4.13
N GLY A 38 3.90 9.96 4.81
CA GLY A 38 3.99 11.41 4.98
C GLY A 38 2.83 12.00 5.82
N ARG A 39 2.62 13.32 5.73
CA ARG A 39 1.51 14.02 6.40
C ARG A 39 0.24 13.94 5.54
N LEU A 40 -0.92 13.63 6.14
CA LEU A 40 -2.20 13.55 5.42
C LEU A 40 -2.60 14.87 4.74
N ALA A 41 -2.28 16.00 5.37
CA ALA A 41 -2.47 17.34 4.78
C ALA A 41 -1.66 17.60 3.49
N SER A 42 -0.74 16.70 3.11
CA SER A 42 -0.03 16.75 1.83
C SER A 42 -0.81 16.12 0.68
N TYR A 43 -1.96 15.52 0.95
CA TYR A 43 -2.83 14.89 -0.04
C TYR A 43 -4.15 15.62 -0.16
N MET A 44 -4.69 15.64 -1.37
CA MET A 44 -6.03 16.08 -1.69
C MET A 44 -6.89 14.83 -1.85
N CYS A 45 -8.04 14.77 -1.18
CA CYS A 45 -8.98 13.66 -1.23
C CYS A 45 -10.31 14.14 -0.67
N HIS A 46 -11.41 13.55 -1.13
CA HIS A 46 -12.74 13.76 -0.52
C HIS A 46 -12.87 12.92 0.74
N TRP A 47 -12.13 13.29 1.79
CA TRP A 47 -11.94 12.50 3.00
C TRP A 47 -13.22 12.05 3.70
N ASP A 48 -14.19 12.94 3.85
CA ASP A 48 -15.45 12.60 4.52
C ASP A 48 -16.32 11.66 3.67
N GLN A 49 -16.38 11.88 2.36
CA GLN A 49 -17.07 10.97 1.44
C GLN A 49 -16.40 9.58 1.41
N CYS A 50 -15.07 9.56 1.45
CA CYS A 50 -14.29 8.33 1.54
C CYS A 50 -14.61 7.55 2.82
N TYR A 51 -14.75 8.25 3.94
CA TYR A 51 -15.12 7.63 5.21
C TYR A 51 -16.57 7.12 5.18
N GLU A 52 -17.52 7.91 4.69
CA GLU A 52 -18.91 7.49 4.55
C GLU A 52 -19.08 6.26 3.64
N ALA A 53 -18.33 6.21 2.53
CA ALA A 53 -18.30 5.05 1.66
C ALA A 53 -17.73 3.83 2.37
N PHE A 54 -16.64 3.99 3.13
CA PHE A 54 -16.06 2.91 3.93
C PHE A 54 -17.06 2.36 4.98
N CYS A 55 -17.78 3.24 5.68
CA CYS A 55 -18.76 2.83 6.70
C CYS A 55 -19.93 1.99 6.16
N LYS A 56 -20.21 2.06 4.85
CA LYS A 56 -21.24 1.23 4.19
C LYS A 56 -20.75 -0.19 3.91
N ILE A 57 -19.44 -0.44 4.02
CA ILE A 57 -18.85 -1.75 3.78
C ILE A 57 -19.13 -2.66 4.99
N PRO A 58 -19.72 -3.84 4.81
CA PRO A 58 -19.96 -4.76 5.90
C PRO A 58 -18.65 -5.33 6.47
N LEU A 59 -18.64 -5.59 7.77
CA LEU A 59 -17.51 -6.23 8.45
C LEU A 59 -17.18 -7.58 7.78
N GLY A 60 -15.89 -7.91 7.71
CA GLY A 60 -15.39 -9.13 7.06
C GLY A 60 -15.33 -9.07 5.53
N ALA A 61 -15.85 -8.02 4.90
CA ALA A 61 -15.75 -7.82 3.47
C ALA A 61 -14.30 -7.62 3.01
N ILE A 62 -14.08 -7.89 1.74
CA ILE A 62 -12.81 -7.63 1.07
C ILE A 62 -12.78 -6.17 0.63
N VAL A 63 -11.75 -5.44 1.05
CA VAL A 63 -11.63 -3.99 0.79
C VAL A 63 -10.31 -3.71 0.08
N ASN A 64 -10.38 -3.03 -1.07
CA ASN A 64 -9.20 -2.47 -1.71
C ASN A 64 -9.10 -0.98 -1.38
N LEU A 65 -8.23 -0.63 -0.43
CA LEU A 65 -8.02 0.76 -0.01
C LEU A 65 -7.43 1.63 -1.13
N THR A 66 -6.72 1.03 -2.09
CA THR A 66 -6.20 1.78 -3.25
C THR A 66 -7.33 2.21 -4.17
N ASP A 67 -8.30 1.33 -4.41
CA ASP A 67 -9.46 1.65 -5.24
C ASP A 67 -10.37 2.65 -4.52
N LEU A 68 -10.56 2.51 -3.20
CA LEU A 68 -11.26 3.51 -2.41
C LEU A 68 -10.60 4.90 -2.54
N GLY A 69 -9.27 4.97 -2.48
CA GLY A 69 -8.55 6.22 -2.75
C GLY A 69 -8.73 6.72 -4.19
N ARG A 70 -8.86 5.84 -5.18
CA ARG A 70 -9.11 6.25 -6.57
C ARG A 70 -10.51 6.84 -6.75
N ASP A 71 -11.51 6.19 -6.18
CA ASP A 71 -12.92 6.57 -6.28
C ASP A 71 -13.22 7.91 -5.59
N HIS A 72 -12.41 8.26 -4.58
CA HIS A 72 -12.52 9.53 -3.84
C HIS A 72 -11.42 10.54 -4.19
N GLU A 73 -10.86 10.42 -5.40
CA GLU A 73 -9.95 11.40 -6.00
C GLU A 73 -8.71 11.70 -5.15
N LEU A 74 -8.12 10.69 -4.52
CA LEU A 74 -6.85 10.85 -3.82
C LEU A 74 -5.75 11.29 -4.79
N ARG A 75 -5.11 12.43 -4.48
CA ARG A 75 -4.04 13.05 -5.26
C ARG A 75 -2.97 13.63 -4.34
N THR A 76 -1.74 13.70 -4.83
CA THR A 76 -0.69 14.52 -4.23
C THR A 76 -0.90 16.00 -4.58
N LYS A 77 -0.11 16.91 -3.97
CA LYS A 77 -0.11 18.34 -4.35
C LYS A 77 0.24 18.60 -5.82
N GLN A 78 0.88 17.65 -6.49
CA GLN A 78 1.21 17.71 -7.91
C GLN A 78 0.09 17.13 -8.79
N ASP A 79 -1.09 16.86 -8.23
CA ASP A 79 -2.24 16.26 -8.90
C ASP A 79 -1.96 14.86 -9.49
N ILE A 80 -1.10 14.09 -8.83
CA ILE A 80 -0.74 12.73 -9.24
C ILE A 80 -1.38 11.72 -8.28
N PHE A 81 -1.87 10.60 -8.80
CA PHE A 81 -2.32 9.49 -7.95
C PHE A 81 -1.11 8.85 -7.23
N PRO A 82 -1.09 8.85 -5.88
CA PRO A 82 0.08 8.39 -5.14
C PRO A 82 0.25 6.86 -5.24
N GLY A 83 1.47 6.40 -5.48
CA GLY A 83 1.78 4.96 -5.54
C GLY A 83 1.58 4.21 -4.20
N ASN A 84 1.53 4.95 -3.08
CA ASN A 84 1.23 4.45 -1.74
C ASN A 84 -0.22 4.76 -1.30
N ALA A 85 -1.14 5.01 -2.23
CA ALA A 85 -2.54 5.38 -1.95
C ALA A 85 -3.23 4.51 -0.88
N GLY A 86 -3.13 3.18 -0.97
CA GLY A 86 -3.75 2.29 0.02
C GLY A 86 -3.24 2.49 1.45
N GLN A 87 -1.97 2.88 1.62
CA GLN A 87 -1.40 3.19 2.93
C GLN A 87 -1.86 4.55 3.45
N VAL A 88 -2.01 5.52 2.55
CA VAL A 88 -2.56 6.84 2.85
C VAL A 88 -3.99 6.72 3.38
N ILE A 89 -4.84 5.97 2.68
CA ILE A 89 -6.23 5.72 3.08
C ILE A 89 -6.30 4.95 4.40
N ARG A 90 -5.46 3.90 4.57
CA ARG A 90 -5.35 3.18 5.84
C ARG A 90 -5.06 4.13 6.99
N LYS A 91 -4.02 4.97 6.85
CA LYS A 91 -3.60 5.91 7.88
C LYS A 91 -4.73 6.85 8.26
N PHE A 92 -5.44 7.39 7.28
CA PHE A 92 -6.62 8.22 7.53
C PHE A 92 -7.71 7.49 8.33
N LEU A 93 -8.07 6.27 7.93
CA LEU A 93 -9.11 5.50 8.61
C LEU A 93 -8.72 5.11 10.04
N GLU A 94 -7.50 4.62 10.24
CA GLU A 94 -6.99 4.17 11.55
C GLU A 94 -6.69 5.35 12.49
N GLU A 95 -5.94 6.36 12.02
CA GLU A 95 -5.45 7.45 12.89
C GLU A 95 -6.44 8.61 13.04
N GLU A 96 -7.15 9.03 11.98
CA GLU A 96 -8.04 10.20 12.03
C GLU A 96 -9.49 9.83 12.38
N LYS A 97 -9.96 8.65 11.94
CA LYS A 97 -11.34 8.19 12.18
C LYS A 97 -11.45 7.07 13.21
N GLY A 98 -10.33 6.51 13.70
CA GLY A 98 -10.32 5.49 14.75
C GLY A 98 -10.88 4.13 14.33
N VAL A 99 -10.87 3.82 13.03
CA VAL A 99 -11.42 2.58 12.48
C VAL A 99 -10.46 1.42 12.74
N ASN A 100 -10.98 0.33 13.31
CA ASN A 100 -10.24 -0.93 13.40
C ASN A 100 -10.36 -1.73 12.09
N LEU A 101 -9.31 -1.68 11.25
CA LEU A 101 -9.26 -2.39 9.98
C LEU A 101 -9.05 -3.92 10.11
N ASP A 102 -8.72 -4.44 11.29
CA ASP A 102 -8.50 -5.89 11.49
C ASP A 102 -9.78 -6.72 11.28
N HIS A 103 -10.95 -6.08 11.35
CA HIS A 103 -12.23 -6.71 11.05
C HIS A 103 -12.51 -6.86 9.55
N TYR A 104 -11.65 -6.35 8.67
CA TYR A 104 -11.82 -6.37 7.22
C TYR A 104 -10.72 -7.18 6.53
N ARG A 105 -11.00 -7.65 5.31
CA ARG A 105 -10.01 -8.34 4.47
C ARG A 105 -9.38 -7.34 3.51
N ILE A 106 -8.29 -6.68 3.92
CA ILE A 106 -7.64 -5.66 3.10
C ILE A 106 -6.80 -6.30 1.97
N LEU A 107 -7.12 -5.96 0.72
CA LEU A 107 -6.36 -6.39 -0.47
C LEU A 107 -5.00 -5.69 -0.55
N GLY A 108 -3.98 -6.44 -0.97
CA GLY A 108 -2.62 -5.91 -1.16
C GLY A 108 -1.85 -5.65 0.14
N ASP A 109 -2.46 -5.89 1.30
CA ASP A 109 -1.74 -5.86 2.57
C ASP A 109 -0.82 -7.10 2.64
N GLY A 110 0.49 -6.88 2.69
CA GLY A 110 1.49 -7.95 2.84
C GLY A 110 1.25 -8.84 4.07
N ARG A 111 0.38 -8.42 5.00
CA ARG A 111 -0.14 -9.22 6.12
C ARG A 111 -0.96 -10.43 5.68
N TYR A 112 -1.72 -10.35 4.59
CA TYR A 112 -2.59 -11.45 4.12
C TYR A 112 -1.85 -12.51 3.28
N VAL A 113 -0.67 -12.20 2.76
CA VAL A 113 0.12 -13.15 1.96
C VAL A 113 0.81 -14.22 2.84
N ARG A 114 0.87 -14.02 4.18
CA ARG A 114 1.59 -14.92 5.10
C ARG A 114 0.77 -16.04 5.75
N LYS A 115 -0.54 -16.18 5.46
CA LYS A 115 -1.38 -17.26 6.02
C LYS A 115 -1.70 -18.41 5.05
N ALA A 116 -1.02 -18.49 3.90
CA ALA A 116 -1.22 -19.56 2.92
C ALA A 116 0.04 -20.38 2.66
N LYS A 117 0.67 -20.97 3.70
CA LYS A 117 1.54 -22.14 3.51
C LYS A 117 1.81 -22.88 4.83
N LYS A 118 0.90 -23.78 5.20
CA LYS A 118 1.20 -25.04 5.89
C LYS A 118 0.27 -26.11 5.33
N ARG A 119 0.77 -26.87 4.37
CA ARG A 119 0.36 -28.26 4.11
C ARG A 119 1.55 -29.11 4.50
#